data_AF-A0A7Y8I2P2-F1
#
_entry.id   AF-A0A7Y8I2P2-F1
#
_cell.length_a   1.000
_cell.length_b   1.000
_cell.length_c   1.000
_cell.angle_alpha   90.00
_cell.angle_beta   90.00
_cell.angle_gamma   90.00
#
_symmetry.space_group_name_H-M   'P 1'
#
loop_
_entity.id
_entity.type
_entity.pdbx_description
1 polymer ?
#
loop_
_entity_poly.entity_id
_entity_poly.type
_entity_poly.pdbx_seq_one_letter_code
_entity_poly.pdbx_strand_id
1 'polypeptide(L)'
;MDLTSEGTPTPCGSCGATGTTFGWAFSVTSPITVNGIGIFDTGADGLGGSFEAGLYTSAGVLLRSATISDLSTVVASAAVTGQWLFESVIPIVLPAGDYIIGSVFNDSLPLAAVGAPFTTIPSITFTGGVTSPSFDTGLQAPTSPFGFPIFGPTLDAAEIPEPATASLFAFALAAVLARRRLSRQ
;
A
#
# COMPACT_ATOMS: atom_id res chain seq x y z
N MET A 1 4.52 4.44 -2.31
CA MET A 1 3.36 4.94 -3.07
C MET A 1 2.99 6.29 -2.51
N ASP A 2 2.47 7.21 -3.32
CA ASP A 2 2.40 8.62 -2.89
C ASP A 2 1.16 9.36 -3.38
N LEU A 3 0.73 10.34 -2.59
CA LEU A 3 -0.34 11.27 -2.92
C LEU A 3 0.24 12.39 -3.79
N THR A 4 -0.34 12.65 -4.96
CA THR A 4 0.22 13.64 -5.90
C THR A 4 -0.48 14.98 -5.89
N SER A 5 -1.61 15.08 -5.20
CA SER A 5 -2.24 16.35 -4.84
C SER A 5 -3.12 16.15 -3.63
N GLU A 6 -3.67 17.25 -3.12
CA GLU A 6 -4.60 17.23 -2.00
C GLU A 6 -5.82 16.35 -2.29
N GLY A 7 -6.18 15.51 -1.32
CA GLY A 7 -7.56 15.08 -1.10
C GLY A 7 -8.20 15.98 -0.05
N THR A 8 -9.52 15.90 0.13
CA THR A 8 -10.18 16.64 1.22
C THR A 8 -9.90 15.92 2.55
N PRO A 9 -9.20 16.55 3.51
CA PRO A 9 -9.02 15.99 4.84
C PRO A 9 -10.38 15.88 5.51
N THR A 10 -10.83 14.65 5.74
CA THR A 10 -12.18 14.43 6.26
C THR A 10 -12.08 13.48 7.45
N PRO A 11 -12.66 13.84 8.62
CA PRO A 11 -12.84 12.86 9.67
C PRO A 11 -13.80 11.78 9.17
N CYS A 12 -13.67 10.55 9.66
CA CYS A 12 -14.60 9.49 9.26
C CYS A 12 -16.07 9.85 9.57
N GLY A 13 -16.31 10.58 10.66
CA GLY A 13 -17.60 11.17 11.02
C GLY A 13 -18.64 10.17 11.57
N SER A 14 -18.69 8.95 11.05
CA SER A 14 -19.65 7.90 11.46
C SER A 14 -19.00 6.58 11.85
N CYS A 15 -17.69 6.56 12.08
CA CYS A 15 -16.93 5.37 12.50
C CYS A 15 -17.26 4.87 13.92
N GLY A 16 -17.88 5.73 14.74
CA GLY A 16 -18.02 5.51 16.16
C GLY A 16 -16.69 5.63 16.91
N ALA A 17 -16.78 5.58 18.24
CA ALA A 17 -15.61 5.61 19.12
C ALA A 17 -14.71 4.37 18.94
N THR A 18 -15.27 3.23 18.54
CA THR A 18 -14.53 1.97 18.37
C THR A 18 -13.77 1.92 17.04
N GLY A 19 -14.16 2.74 16.06
CA GLY A 19 -13.49 2.91 14.78
C GLY A 19 -13.98 1.96 13.68
N THR A 20 -13.50 2.22 12.47
CA THR A 20 -13.72 1.39 11.26
C THR A 20 -12.43 1.36 10.45
N THR A 21 -12.05 0.18 9.97
CA THR A 21 -10.88 0.01 9.12
C THR A 21 -11.25 0.40 7.71
N PHE A 22 -10.57 1.42 7.19
CA PHE A 22 -10.67 1.84 5.81
C PHE A 22 -9.34 1.71 5.09
N GLY A 23 -9.42 1.57 3.78
CA GLY A 23 -8.25 1.66 2.93
C GLY A 23 -8.61 1.38 1.49
N TRP A 24 -7.78 0.56 0.84
CA TRP A 24 -7.90 0.28 -0.57
C TRP A 24 -7.36 -1.10 -0.94
N ALA A 25 -7.93 -1.64 -2.01
CA ALA A 25 -7.55 -2.90 -2.63
C ALA A 25 -6.66 -2.64 -3.84
N PHE A 26 -5.79 -3.61 -4.13
CA PHE A 26 -4.87 -3.53 -5.25
C PHE A 26 -4.45 -4.90 -5.77
N SER A 27 -4.02 -4.91 -7.03
CA SER A 27 -3.43 -6.07 -7.68
C SER A 27 -1.93 -5.86 -7.87
N VAL A 28 -1.16 -6.89 -7.57
CA VAL A 28 0.28 -6.97 -7.81
C VAL A 28 0.50 -7.76 -9.10
N THR A 29 1.22 -7.20 -10.07
CA THR A 29 1.46 -7.83 -11.39
C THR A 29 2.82 -8.53 -11.48
N SER A 30 3.80 -8.10 -10.69
CA SER A 30 5.10 -8.75 -10.55
C SER A 30 5.51 -8.77 -9.07
N PRO A 31 6.35 -9.73 -8.60
CA PRO A 31 6.69 -9.82 -7.20
C PRO A 31 7.31 -8.53 -6.64
N ILE A 32 6.76 -8.07 -5.52
CA ILE A 32 7.25 -6.89 -4.79
C ILE A 32 7.68 -7.29 -3.38
N THR A 33 8.61 -6.54 -2.80
CA THR A 33 8.94 -6.64 -1.37
C THR A 33 8.27 -5.48 -0.64
N VAL A 34 7.52 -5.78 0.41
CA VAL A 34 6.98 -4.79 1.35
C VAL A 34 7.84 -4.81 2.61
N ASN A 35 8.35 -3.64 3.01
CA ASN A 35 9.25 -3.45 4.15
C ASN A 35 8.71 -2.45 5.18
N GLY A 36 7.62 -1.74 4.87
CA GLY A 36 7.00 -0.81 5.80
C GLY A 36 5.52 -0.58 5.52
N ILE A 37 4.82 -0.11 6.54
CA ILE A 37 3.43 0.34 6.47
C ILE A 37 3.39 1.77 7.02
N GLY A 38 2.61 2.63 6.38
CA GLY A 38 2.52 4.02 6.79
C GLY A 38 1.08 4.54 6.82
N ILE A 39 0.91 5.66 7.53
CA ILE A 39 -0.32 6.45 7.55
C ILE A 39 0.00 7.88 7.13
N PHE A 40 -0.89 8.51 6.36
CA PHE A 40 -0.78 9.92 6.00
C PHE A 40 -1.16 10.81 7.18
N ASP A 41 -0.22 11.65 7.60
CA ASP A 41 -0.38 12.70 8.59
C ASP A 41 -0.75 14.00 7.87
N THR A 42 -2.05 14.26 7.82
CA THR A 42 -2.60 15.45 7.15
C THR A 42 -2.43 16.67 8.02
N GLY A 43 -1.80 17.72 7.50
CA GLY A 43 -1.40 18.92 8.25
C GLY A 43 0.05 18.88 8.71
N ALA A 44 0.68 17.70 8.70
CA ALA A 44 2.01 17.46 9.26
C ALA A 44 2.14 17.94 10.72
N ASP A 45 1.05 17.85 11.48
CA ASP A 45 0.93 18.26 12.88
C ASP A 45 0.85 17.05 13.83
N GLY A 46 0.95 15.83 13.29
CA GLY A 46 0.87 14.57 14.01
C GLY A 46 -0.51 13.94 13.95
N LEU A 47 -0.56 12.64 14.18
CA LEU A 47 -1.79 11.85 14.20
C LEU A 47 -2.59 12.06 15.49
N GLY A 48 -1.97 12.64 16.53
CA GLY A 48 -2.61 12.88 17.83
C GLY A 48 -2.87 11.59 18.63
N GLY A 49 -2.18 10.51 18.29
CA GLY A 49 -2.39 9.18 18.87
C GLY A 49 -1.55 8.09 18.22
N SER A 50 -1.94 6.83 18.46
CA SER A 50 -1.36 5.66 17.82
C SER A 50 -2.44 4.88 17.09
N PHE A 51 -2.16 4.47 15.86
CA PHE A 51 -3.13 3.86 14.96
C PHE A 51 -2.57 2.59 14.36
N GLU A 52 -3.41 1.56 14.26
CA GLU A 52 -3.04 0.28 13.67
C GLU A 52 -3.37 0.26 12.18
N ALA A 53 -2.40 -0.17 11.38
CA ALA A 53 -2.57 -0.44 9.96
C ALA A 53 -2.12 -1.86 9.62
N GLY A 54 -2.77 -2.46 8.62
CA GLY A 54 -2.61 -3.86 8.25
C GLY A 54 -2.63 -4.09 6.74
N LEU A 55 -1.73 -4.96 6.30
CA LEU A 55 -1.69 -5.57 4.97
C LEU A 55 -2.32 -6.96 5.04
N TYR A 56 -3.22 -7.24 4.10
CA TYR A 56 -4.01 -8.47 4.05
C TYR A 56 -3.97 -9.10 2.66
N THR A 57 -4.27 -10.40 2.61
CA THR A 57 -4.76 -11.03 1.38
C THR A 57 -6.13 -10.46 1.00
N SER A 58 -6.55 -10.63 -0.25
CA SER A 58 -7.92 -10.29 -0.68
C SER A 58 -9.02 -11.03 0.09
N ALA A 59 -8.71 -12.17 0.70
CA ALA A 59 -9.63 -12.93 1.56
C ALA A 59 -9.66 -12.43 3.02
N GLY A 60 -8.91 -11.37 3.35
CA GLY A 60 -8.88 -10.76 4.68
C GLY A 60 -7.93 -11.44 5.68
N VAL A 61 -6.98 -12.27 5.21
CA VAL A 61 -5.96 -12.85 6.08
C VAL A 61 -4.86 -11.81 6.32
N LEU A 62 -4.60 -11.46 7.58
CA LEU A 62 -3.55 -10.51 7.95
C LEU A 62 -2.16 -11.07 7.62
N LEU A 63 -1.40 -10.34 6.82
CA LEU A 63 -0.03 -10.67 6.43
C LEU A 63 0.99 -9.91 7.28
N ARG A 64 0.77 -8.61 7.46
CA ARG A 64 1.62 -7.71 8.27
C ARG A 64 0.76 -6.61 8.89
N SER A 65 1.17 -6.11 10.04
CA SER A 65 0.61 -4.92 10.66
C SER A 65 1.70 -4.07 11.29
N ALA A 66 1.37 -2.81 11.56
CA ALA A 66 2.19 -1.88 12.30
C ALA A 66 1.30 -0.95 13.15
N THR A 67 1.88 -0.43 14.24
CA THR A 67 1.29 0.63 15.05
C THR A 67 2.04 1.92 14.76
N ILE A 68 1.41 2.84 14.04
CA ILE A 68 2.00 4.11 13.61
C ILE A 68 1.62 5.19 14.62
N SER A 69 2.56 6.07 14.95
CA SER A 69 2.37 7.18 15.89
C SER A 69 3.21 8.40 15.49
N ASP A 70 3.14 9.47 16.28
CA ASP A 70 3.97 10.67 16.09
C ASP A 70 5.47 10.43 16.29
N LEU A 71 5.86 9.24 16.78
CA LEU A 71 7.26 8.80 16.89
C LEU A 71 7.77 8.04 15.66
N SER A 72 6.88 7.71 14.72
CA SER A 72 7.19 6.96 13.52
C SER A 72 8.06 7.78 12.55
N THR A 73 8.66 7.09 11.57
CA THR A 73 9.60 7.74 10.64
C THR A 73 8.85 8.65 9.68
N VAL A 74 9.17 9.95 9.72
CA VAL A 74 8.62 10.94 8.79
C VAL A 74 9.23 10.77 7.40
N VAL A 75 8.37 10.63 6.40
CA VAL A 75 8.72 10.59 4.98
C VAL A 75 7.92 11.65 4.24
N ALA A 76 8.61 12.49 3.45
CA ALA A 76 7.94 13.54 2.69
C ALA A 76 6.98 12.95 1.66
N SER A 77 5.82 13.60 1.51
CA SER A 77 4.83 13.31 0.47
C SER A 77 4.94 14.34 -0.66
N ALA A 78 4.59 13.95 -1.88
CA ALA A 78 4.36 14.91 -2.96
C ALA A 78 3.15 15.82 -2.70
N ALA A 79 2.19 15.39 -1.85
CA ALA A 79 1.13 16.24 -1.35
C ALA A 79 1.67 17.19 -0.27
N VAL A 80 1.72 18.49 -0.59
CA VAL A 80 2.31 19.53 0.27
C VAL A 80 1.57 19.79 1.59
N THR A 81 0.37 19.24 1.75
CA THR A 81 -0.48 19.43 2.93
C THR A 81 -0.20 18.46 4.05
N GLY A 82 0.70 17.50 3.87
CA GLY A 82 0.98 16.52 4.90
C GLY A 82 2.26 15.74 4.63
N GLN A 83 2.44 14.71 5.43
CA GLN A 83 3.60 13.84 5.39
C GLN A 83 3.18 12.39 5.64
N TRP A 84 4.03 11.44 5.29
CA TRP A 84 3.83 10.06 5.66
C TRP A 84 4.55 9.75 6.97
N LEU A 85 3.90 8.99 7.84
CA LEU A 85 4.53 8.39 9.00
C LEU A 85 4.61 6.88 8.78
N PHE A 86 5.83 6.35 8.76
CA PHE A 86 6.11 4.95 8.46
C PHE A 86 6.69 4.20 9.65
N GLU A 87 6.26 2.94 9.75
CA GLU A 87 6.90 1.93 10.57
C GLU A 87 7.44 0.80 9.71
N SER A 88 8.63 0.31 10.10
CA SER A 88 9.23 -0.85 9.46
C SER A 88 8.53 -2.13 9.91
N VAL A 89 8.28 -3.04 8.96
CA VAL A 89 7.77 -4.38 9.23
C VAL A 89 8.80 -5.42 8.81
N ILE A 90 8.70 -6.65 9.34
CA ILE A 90 9.49 -7.77 8.83
C ILE A 90 9.19 -7.90 7.33
N PRO A 91 10.20 -7.81 6.44
CA PRO A 91 9.94 -7.81 5.01
C PRO A 91 9.12 -9.02 4.55
N ILE A 92 8.23 -8.79 3.60
CA ILE A 92 7.43 -9.85 2.96
C ILE A 92 7.45 -9.67 1.45
N VAL A 93 7.65 -10.78 0.75
CA VAL A 93 7.49 -10.82 -0.70
C VAL A 93 6.04 -11.10 -1.02
N LEU A 94 5.40 -10.18 -1.73
CA LEU A 94 4.07 -10.40 -2.29
C LEU A 94 4.22 -10.91 -3.72
N PRO A 95 3.84 -12.17 -4.00
CA PRO A 95 3.71 -12.63 -5.38
C PRO A 95 2.57 -11.90 -6.09
N ALA A 96 2.49 -12.07 -7.42
CA ALA A 96 1.36 -11.56 -8.18
C ALA A 96 0.03 -12.09 -7.61
N GLY A 97 -0.95 -11.20 -7.47
CA GLY A 97 -2.22 -11.49 -6.79
C GLY A 97 -2.89 -10.23 -6.24
N ASP A 98 -4.01 -10.42 -5.56
CA ASP A 98 -4.84 -9.33 -5.01
C ASP A 98 -4.67 -9.21 -3.50
N TYR A 99 -4.53 -7.97 -3.05
CA TYR A 99 -4.24 -7.63 -1.66
C TYR A 99 -5.01 -6.40 -1.23
N ILE A 100 -5.04 -6.20 0.09
CA ILE A 100 -5.76 -5.10 0.73
C ILE A 100 -4.85 -4.46 1.76
N ILE A 101 -4.87 -3.14 1.85
CA ILE A 101 -4.23 -2.37 2.92
C ILE A 101 -5.30 -1.52 3.62
N GLY A 102 -5.24 -1.47 4.94
CA GLY A 102 -6.22 -0.75 5.76
C GLY A 102 -5.63 -0.19 7.05
N SER A 103 -6.26 0.84 7.60
CA SER A 103 -5.99 1.38 8.94
C SER A 103 -7.30 1.66 9.65
N VAL A 104 -7.28 1.55 10.97
CA VAL A 104 -8.43 1.94 11.81
C VAL A 104 -8.53 3.46 11.82
N PHE A 105 -9.72 3.98 11.53
CA PHE A 105 -10.10 5.38 11.67
C PHE A 105 -11.18 5.50 12.74
N ASN A 106 -11.07 6.50 13.62
CA ASN A 106 -12.10 6.83 14.60
C ASN A 106 -12.87 8.10 14.17
N ASP A 107 -13.84 8.52 14.97
CA ASP A 107 -14.70 9.67 14.65
C ASP A 107 -13.98 11.00 14.43
N SER A 108 -12.76 11.15 14.96
CA SER A 108 -12.03 12.43 14.92
C SER A 108 -10.63 12.34 14.32
N LEU A 109 -9.91 11.24 14.54
CA LEU A 109 -8.52 11.06 14.10
C LEU A 109 -8.22 9.58 13.72
N PRO A 110 -7.22 9.33 12.85
CA PRO A 110 -6.52 10.34 12.07
C PRO A 110 -7.42 10.89 10.96
N LEU A 111 -7.12 12.06 10.42
CA LEU A 111 -7.88 12.59 9.29
C LEU A 111 -7.56 11.77 8.03
N ALA A 112 -8.60 11.35 7.32
CA ALA A 112 -8.46 10.61 6.07
C ALA A 112 -8.30 11.57 4.89
N ALA A 113 -7.33 11.30 4.02
CA ALA A 113 -7.27 11.91 2.70
C ALA A 113 -8.23 11.16 1.76
N VAL A 114 -9.34 11.80 1.40
CA VAL A 114 -10.38 11.22 0.52
C VAL A 114 -10.30 11.83 -0.88
N GLY A 115 -10.42 10.99 -1.91
CA GLY A 115 -10.56 11.44 -3.30
C GLY A 115 -9.30 12.06 -3.91
N ALA A 116 -8.15 11.94 -3.25
CA ALA A 116 -6.87 12.40 -3.76
C ALA A 116 -6.37 11.54 -4.93
N PRO A 117 -5.67 12.11 -5.92
CA PRO A 117 -4.91 11.30 -6.87
C PRO A 117 -3.75 10.60 -6.14
N PHE A 118 -3.63 9.29 -6.38
CA PHE A 118 -2.67 8.41 -5.74
C PHE A 118 -1.82 7.72 -6.81
N THR A 119 -0.51 7.67 -6.59
CA THR A 119 0.45 7.02 -7.47
C THR A 119 1.02 5.78 -6.82
N THR A 120 1.06 4.71 -7.61
CA THR A 120 1.61 3.42 -7.23
C THR A 120 2.93 3.16 -7.97
N ILE A 121 3.71 2.20 -7.48
CA ILE A 121 4.79 1.63 -8.29
C ILE A 121 4.18 0.87 -9.47
N PRO A 122 4.90 0.71 -10.61
CA PRO A 122 4.35 0.09 -11.82
C PRO A 122 3.74 -1.30 -11.61
N SER A 123 4.29 -2.09 -10.69
CA SER A 123 3.81 -3.42 -10.36
C SER A 123 2.55 -3.46 -9.48
N ILE A 124 2.03 -2.32 -9.03
CA ILE A 124 0.79 -2.22 -8.25
C ILE A 124 -0.27 -1.48 -9.06
N THR A 125 -1.44 -2.09 -9.21
CA THR A 125 -2.63 -1.47 -9.79
C THR A 125 -3.69 -1.31 -8.71
N PHE A 126 -4.14 -0.08 -8.48
CA PHE A 126 -5.26 0.21 -7.60
C PHE A 126 -6.57 -0.36 -8.16
N THR A 127 -7.36 -1.06 -7.34
CA THR A 127 -8.60 -1.71 -7.78
C THR A 127 -9.87 -1.17 -7.11
N GLY A 128 -9.77 -0.47 -5.97
CA GLY A 128 -10.93 0.17 -5.36
C GLY A 128 -10.73 0.53 -3.89
N GLY A 129 -11.69 1.30 -3.34
CA GLY A 129 -11.77 1.55 -1.90
C GLY A 129 -12.43 0.40 -1.16
N VAL A 130 -12.03 0.20 0.09
CA VAL A 130 -12.60 -0.86 0.96
C VAL A 130 -12.81 -0.40 2.40
N THR A 131 -13.72 -1.06 3.09
CA THR A 131 -14.08 -0.86 4.50
C THR A 131 -14.24 -2.21 5.21
N SER A 132 -14.10 -2.23 6.52
CA SER A 132 -14.48 -3.40 7.32
C SER A 132 -15.99 -3.66 7.23
N PRO A 133 -16.45 -4.92 7.38
CA PRO A 133 -17.86 -5.27 7.24
C PRO A 133 -18.78 -4.74 8.34
N SER A 134 -18.21 -4.29 9.47
CA SER A 134 -18.92 -3.80 10.65
C SER A 134 -18.07 -2.74 11.36
N PHE A 135 -18.63 -2.08 12.37
CA PHE A 135 -17.81 -1.31 13.31
C PHE A 135 -16.77 -2.21 13.96
N ASP A 136 -15.57 -1.69 14.12
CA ASP A 136 -14.43 -2.46 14.55
C ASP A 136 -14.28 -2.42 16.07
N THR A 137 -13.56 -3.42 16.59
CA THR A 137 -13.06 -3.44 17.98
C THR A 137 -11.53 -3.54 18.01
N GLY A 138 -10.89 -3.19 16.88
CA GLY A 138 -9.46 -3.35 16.60
C GLY A 138 -9.22 -3.41 15.09
N LEU A 139 -8.03 -3.82 14.66
CA LEU A 139 -7.68 -3.93 13.24
C LEU A 139 -8.40 -5.10 12.54
N GLN A 140 -9.58 -4.85 11.96
CA GLN A 140 -10.36 -5.80 11.15
C GLN A 140 -10.00 -5.69 9.66
N ALA A 141 -10.05 -6.79 8.92
CA ALA A 141 -9.78 -6.77 7.49
C ALA A 141 -10.87 -5.99 6.72
N PRO A 142 -10.51 -4.99 5.89
CA PRO A 142 -11.49 -4.24 5.13
C PRO A 142 -11.84 -4.97 3.83
N THR A 143 -12.73 -5.96 3.91
CA THR A 143 -13.11 -6.81 2.76
C THR A 143 -14.34 -6.32 2.00
N SER A 144 -15.06 -5.33 2.52
CA SER A 144 -16.27 -4.81 1.90
C SER A 144 -15.93 -3.67 0.94
N PRO A 145 -16.47 -3.64 -0.30
CA PRO A 145 -16.28 -2.52 -1.21
C PRO A 145 -16.78 -1.21 -0.59
N PHE A 146 -16.03 -0.13 -0.82
CA PHE A 146 -16.39 1.21 -0.37
C PHE A 146 -16.37 2.17 -1.57
N GLY A 147 -17.32 3.10 -1.61
CA GLY A 147 -17.61 3.91 -2.80
C GLY A 147 -16.47 4.84 -3.25
N PHE A 148 -15.47 5.06 -2.39
CA PHE A 148 -14.25 5.81 -2.69
C PHE A 148 -13.11 5.27 -1.83
N PRO A 149 -11.85 5.32 -2.31
CA PRO A 149 -10.71 4.95 -1.50
C PRO A 149 -10.43 5.98 -0.42
N ILE A 150 -10.00 5.48 0.74
CA ILE A 150 -9.39 6.30 1.78
C ILE A 150 -7.89 6.06 1.72
N PHE A 151 -7.15 7.07 1.28
CA PHE A 151 -5.69 7.02 1.15
C PHE A 151 -4.99 7.49 2.42
N GLY A 152 -5.47 6.99 3.56
CA GLY A 152 -4.77 7.14 4.83
C GLY A 152 -3.65 6.11 4.98
N PRO A 153 -3.88 4.79 4.83
CA PRO A 153 -2.82 3.80 4.89
C PRO A 153 -2.09 3.59 3.55
N THR A 154 -0.79 3.32 3.61
CA THR A 154 0.07 3.06 2.45
C THR A 154 1.15 2.01 2.77
N LEU A 155 1.91 1.61 1.74
CA LEU A 155 3.03 0.66 1.84
C LEU A 155 4.33 1.33 1.41
N ASP A 156 5.39 0.99 2.15
CA ASP A 156 6.75 1.06 1.62
C ASP A 156 7.03 -0.27 0.91
N ALA A 157 7.20 -0.19 -0.41
CA ALA A 157 7.30 -1.33 -1.27
C ALA A 157 8.24 -1.06 -2.44
N ALA A 158 9.03 -2.07 -2.80
CA ALA A 158 9.97 -2.04 -3.90
C ALA A 158 9.77 -3.23 -4.84
N GLU A 159 9.91 -3.01 -6.13
CA GLU A 159 9.93 -4.09 -7.13
C GLU A 159 11.17 -4.96 -6.93
N ILE A 160 10.99 -6.27 -7.07
CA ILE A 160 12.12 -7.20 -7.07
C ILE A 160 12.67 -7.21 -8.50
N PRO A 161 13.92 -6.76 -8.73
CA PRO A 161 14.48 -6.77 -10.08
C PRO A 161 14.42 -8.18 -10.67
N GLU A 162 13.91 -8.31 -11.90
CA GLU A 162 13.90 -9.60 -12.56
C GLU A 162 15.33 -10.17 -12.56
N PRO A 163 15.53 -11.43 -12.12
CA PRO A 163 16.86 -11.99 -12.08
C PRO A 163 17.43 -12.02 -13.50
N ALA A 164 18.71 -11.62 -13.63
CA ALA A 164 19.45 -11.50 -14.90
C ALA A 164 19.43 -12.77 -15.79
N THR A 165 18.91 -13.89 -15.27
CA THR A 165 18.52 -15.09 -16.00
C THR A 165 17.69 -14.82 -17.26
N ALA A 166 16.77 -13.85 -17.28
CA ALA A 166 16.00 -13.54 -18.50
C ALA A 166 16.92 -12.99 -19.60
N SER A 167 17.81 -12.06 -19.24
CA SER A 167 18.84 -11.53 -20.14
C SER A 167 19.82 -12.63 -20.58
N LEU A 168 20.29 -13.47 -19.66
CA LEU A 168 21.16 -14.61 -19.93
C LEU A 168 20.51 -15.62 -20.89
N PHE A 169 19.22 -15.90 -20.73
CA PHE A 169 18.48 -16.79 -21.63
C PHE A 169 18.37 -16.18 -23.03
N ALA A 170 18.07 -14.89 -23.14
CA ALA A 170 18.04 -14.18 -24.42
C ALA A 170 19.41 -14.18 -25.11
N PHE A 171 20.49 -13.92 -24.37
CA PHE A 171 21.86 -13.98 -24.91
C PHE A 171 22.25 -15.42 -25.30
N ALA A 172 21.87 -16.43 -24.52
CA ALA A 172 22.12 -17.83 -24.84
C ALA A 172 21.38 -18.24 -26.14
N LEU A 173 20.13 -17.83 -26.30
CA LEU A 173 19.35 -18.11 -27.51
C LEU A 173 19.94 -17.41 -28.74
N ALA A 174 20.36 -16.15 -28.61
CA ALA A 174 21.03 -15.41 -29.66
C ALA A 174 22.36 -16.06 -30.07
N ALA A 175 23.17 -16.52 -29.11
CA ALA A 175 24.42 -17.22 -29.38
C ALA A 175 24.22 -18.56 -30.10
N VAL A 176 23.19 -19.33 -29.74
CA VAL A 176 22.84 -20.59 -30.42
C VAL A 176 22.37 -20.34 -31.86
N LEU A 177 21.55 -19.31 -32.08
CA LEU A 177 21.09 -18.93 -33.42
C LEU A 177 22.24 -18.43 -34.30
N ALA A 178 23.16 -17.63 -33.75
CA ALA A 178 24.36 -17.17 -34.46
C ALA A 178 25.27 -18.34 -34.86
N ARG A 179 25.53 -19.29 -33.94
CA ARG A 179 26.31 -20.51 -34.23
C ARG A 179 25.69 -21.36 -35.35
N ARG A 180 24.36 -21.51 -35.36
CA ARG A 180 23.64 -22.27 -36.41
C ARG A 180 23.69 -21.62 -37.80
N ARG A 181 23.84 -20.29 -37.86
CA ARG A 181 24.02 -19.58 -39.15
C ARG A 181 25.44 -19.77 -39.69
N LEU A 182 26.43 -19.73 -38.82
CA LEU A 182 27.84 -19.93 -39.18
C LEU A 182 28.14 -21.37 -39.62
N SER A 183 27.43 -22.37 -39.10
CA SER A 183 27.61 -23.78 -39.48
C SER A 183 26.91 -24.20 -40.78
N ARG A 184 26.25 -23.27 -41.49
CA ARG A 184 25.51 -23.52 -42.74
C ARG A 184 26.13 -22.82 -43.97
N GLN A 185 27.23 -22.09 -43.78
CA GLN A 185 28.08 -21.55 -44.85
C GLN A 185 29.31 -22.43 -45.01
#